data_AF-D6PKN9-F1
#
_entry.id   AF-D6PKN9-F1
#
_cell.length_a   1.000
_cell.length_b   1.000
_cell.length_c   1.000
_cell.angle_alpha   90.00
_cell.angle_beta   90.00
_cell.angle_gamma   90.00
#
_symmetry.space_group_name_H-M   'P 1'
#
loop_
_entity.id
_entity.type
_entity.pdbx_description
1 polymer ?
#
loop_
_entity_poly.entity_id
_entity_poly.type
_entity_poly.pdbx_seq_one_letter_code
_entity_poly.pdbx_strand_id
1 'polypeptide(L)'
;MNQALEEAKIPKEQVAYVNAHGTSTPYNDRSETVALKNVYGDYAKNGLCVSSTKSMTGHLLGAAGAIEAAAVCKAIEDNVVPPTINLDTPDPDCDLDYVPNQARDLEVNVAMSNNSGSGAQRLHSF
;
A
#
# COMPACT_ATOMS: atom_id res chain seq x y z
N MET A 1 -0.24 -11.37 1.02
CA MET A 1 0.10 -10.60 2.24
C MET A 1 0.50 -11.52 3.38
N ASN A 2 -0.39 -12.33 3.99
CA ASN A 2 -0.01 -13.26 5.08
C ASN A 2 1.18 -14.16 4.70
N GLN A 3 1.14 -14.82 3.53
CA GLN A 3 2.25 -15.64 3.03
C GLN A 3 3.58 -14.87 2.92
N ALA A 4 3.56 -13.63 2.42
CA ALA A 4 4.76 -12.79 2.32
C ALA A 4 5.35 -12.47 3.70
N LEU A 5 4.50 -12.18 4.69
CA LEU A 5 4.92 -11.91 6.07
C LEU A 5 5.50 -13.17 6.73
N GLU A 6 4.88 -14.32 6.48
CA GLU A 6 5.35 -15.63 6.96
C GLU A 6 6.72 -16.00 6.35
N GLU A 7 6.88 -15.82 5.04
CA GLU A 7 8.14 -16.05 4.32
C GLU A 7 9.25 -15.12 4.81
N ALA A 8 8.95 -13.83 4.98
CA ALA A 8 9.88 -12.84 5.50
C ALA A 8 10.15 -12.99 7.01
N LYS A 9 9.32 -13.76 7.74
CA LYS A 9 9.33 -13.89 9.20
C LYS A 9 9.22 -12.56 9.93
N ILE A 10 8.41 -11.65 9.37
CA ILE A 10 8.19 -10.32 9.92
C ILE A 10 6.80 -10.27 10.58
N PRO A 11 6.71 -9.81 11.84
CA PRO A 11 5.41 -9.57 12.46
C PRO A 11 4.66 -8.43 11.77
N LYS A 12 3.34 -8.54 11.70
CA LYS A 12 2.46 -7.61 11.00
C LYS A 12 2.65 -6.16 11.47
N GLU A 13 2.90 -6.00 12.76
CA GLU A 13 3.05 -4.72 13.47
C GLU A 13 4.37 -4.00 13.17
N GLN A 14 5.32 -4.66 12.48
CA GLN A 14 6.53 -4.00 11.99
C GLN A 14 6.36 -3.33 10.63
N VAL A 15 5.29 -3.65 9.88
CA VAL A 15 5.03 -3.02 8.58
C VAL A 15 4.49 -1.61 8.80
N ALA A 16 5.34 -0.60 8.67
CA ALA A 16 4.95 0.80 8.86
C ALA A 16 4.15 1.35 7.66
N TYR A 17 4.39 0.82 6.46
CA TYR A 17 3.85 1.36 5.22
C TYR A 17 3.41 0.29 4.21
N VAL A 18 2.25 0.47 3.60
CA VAL A 18 1.80 -0.30 2.43
C VAL A 18 1.55 0.64 1.24
N ASN A 19 2.28 0.42 0.14
CA ASN A 19 1.88 0.94 -1.15
C ASN A 19 0.81 0.02 -1.75
N ALA A 20 -0.45 0.44 -1.65
CA ALA A 20 -1.62 -0.27 -2.11
C ALA A 20 -1.72 -0.31 -3.64
N HIS A 21 -2.51 -1.26 -4.15
CA HIS A 21 -2.82 -1.34 -5.56
C HIS A 21 -3.71 -0.17 -5.99
N GLY A 22 -4.71 0.21 -5.20
CA GLY A 22 -5.47 1.47 -5.31
C GLY A 22 -5.73 1.96 -6.74
N THR A 23 -6.65 1.31 -7.44
CA THR A 23 -6.98 1.59 -8.85
C THR A 23 -8.01 2.70 -9.04
N SER A 24 -8.49 3.29 -7.94
CA SER A 24 -9.60 4.25 -7.95
C SER A 24 -10.92 3.61 -8.45
N THR A 25 -11.04 2.28 -8.33
CA THR A 25 -12.28 1.57 -8.64
C THR A 25 -12.99 1.19 -7.34
N PRO A 26 -14.30 1.50 -7.18
CA PRO A 26 -14.98 1.31 -5.90
C PRO A 26 -14.95 -0.13 -5.37
N TYR A 27 -14.91 -1.13 -6.25
CA TYR A 27 -14.85 -2.53 -5.81
C TYR A 27 -13.44 -2.93 -5.35
N ASN A 28 -12.40 -2.53 -6.09
CA ASN A 28 -11.02 -2.88 -5.75
C ASN A 28 -10.62 -2.23 -4.42
N ASP A 29 -10.85 -0.94 -4.28
CA ASP A 29 -10.30 -0.17 -3.16
C ASP A 29 -10.96 -0.60 -1.85
N ARG A 30 -12.27 -0.90 -1.87
CA ARG A 30 -12.98 -1.50 -0.72
C ARG A 30 -12.49 -2.92 -0.41
N SER A 31 -12.31 -3.75 -1.44
CA SER A 31 -11.81 -5.12 -1.24
C SER A 31 -10.39 -5.13 -0.66
N GLU A 32 -9.54 -4.21 -1.12
CA GLU A 32 -8.18 -4.03 -0.61
C GLU A 32 -8.17 -3.54 0.84
N THR A 33 -9.03 -2.58 1.17
CA THR A 33 -9.24 -2.11 2.56
C THR A 33 -9.63 -3.26 3.49
N VAL A 34 -10.62 -4.08 3.08
CA VAL A 34 -11.04 -5.26 3.84
C VAL A 34 -9.90 -6.26 3.97
N ALA A 35 -9.13 -6.50 2.91
CA ALA A 35 -7.98 -7.39 2.96
C ALA A 35 -6.89 -6.91 3.93
N LEU A 36 -6.60 -5.61 3.94
CA LEU A 36 -5.65 -5.00 4.89
C LEU A 36 -6.12 -5.16 6.33
N LYS A 37 -7.40 -4.89 6.62
CA LYS A 37 -7.99 -5.13 7.95
C LYS A 37 -7.91 -6.60 8.36
N ASN A 38 -8.17 -7.53 7.44
CA ASN A 38 -8.09 -8.97 7.74
C ASN A 38 -6.66 -9.43 8.03
N VAL A 39 -5.66 -8.82 7.38
CA VAL A 39 -4.24 -9.17 7.60
C VAL A 39 -3.72 -8.53 8.88
N TYR A 40 -3.89 -7.22 9.04
CA TYR A 40 -3.26 -6.42 10.10
C TYR A 40 -4.15 -6.22 11.34
N GLY A 41 -5.44 -6.58 11.29
CA GLY A 41 -6.36 -6.39 12.42
C GLY A 41 -6.49 -4.93 12.83
N ASP A 42 -6.50 -4.66 14.14
CA ASP A 42 -6.59 -3.30 14.68
C ASP A 42 -5.40 -2.42 14.29
N TYR A 43 -4.23 -3.02 14.02
CA TYR A 43 -3.04 -2.30 13.58
C TYR A 43 -3.27 -1.60 12.23
N ALA A 44 -4.15 -2.14 11.37
CA ALA A 44 -4.49 -1.53 10.08
C ALA A 44 -4.98 -0.08 10.22
N LYS A 45 -5.70 0.24 11.31
CA LYS A 45 -6.28 1.57 11.54
C LYS A 45 -5.38 2.51 12.34
N ASN A 46 -4.56 1.95 13.23
CA ASN A 46 -3.91 2.72 14.28
C ASN A 46 -2.38 2.82 14.13
N GLY A 47 -1.78 2.02 13.26
CA GLY A 47 -0.31 1.99 13.11
C GLY A 47 0.20 1.82 11.68
N LEU A 48 -0.69 1.54 10.72
CA LEU A 48 -0.32 1.31 9.33
C LEU A 48 -0.64 2.54 8.47
N CYS A 49 0.37 3.07 7.77
CA CYS A 49 0.16 4.03 6.69
C CYS A 49 -0.06 3.31 5.36
N VAL A 50 -1.00 3.77 4.56
CA VAL A 50 -1.31 3.22 3.24
C VAL A 50 -1.26 4.36 2.22
N SER A 51 -0.80 4.11 0.99
CA SER A 51 -1.02 5.07 -0.10
C SER A 51 -1.14 4.37 -1.45
N SER A 52 -1.62 5.07 -2.48
CA SER A 52 -1.52 4.61 -3.87
C SER A 52 -0.78 5.62 -4.73
N THR A 53 0.42 5.24 -5.17
CA THR A 53 1.23 6.02 -6.12
C THR A 53 0.59 6.15 -7.50
N LYS A 54 -0.41 5.30 -7.85
CA LYS A 54 -1.21 5.45 -9.08
C LYS A 54 -2.01 6.74 -9.11
N SER A 55 -2.28 7.36 -7.96
CA SER A 55 -2.89 8.69 -7.88
C SER A 55 -2.07 9.74 -8.65
N MET A 56 -0.74 9.55 -8.75
CA MET A 56 0.19 10.43 -9.46
C MET A 56 0.62 9.85 -10.82
N THR A 57 0.90 8.55 -10.89
CA THR A 57 1.52 7.92 -12.06
C THR A 57 0.52 7.27 -13.02
N GLY A 58 -0.74 7.14 -12.62
CA GLY A 58 -1.74 6.38 -13.35
C GLY A 58 -1.49 4.86 -13.30
N HIS A 59 -2.36 4.09 -13.94
CA HIS A 59 -2.23 2.64 -13.96
C HIS A 59 -1.36 2.17 -15.14
N LEU A 60 -0.07 1.94 -14.89
CA LEU A 60 0.93 1.59 -15.90
C LEU A 60 0.97 0.10 -16.27
N LEU A 61 -0.14 -0.63 -16.06
CA LEU A 61 -0.29 -2.06 -16.37
C LEU A 61 0.90 -2.89 -15.85
N GLY A 62 1.59 -3.65 -16.72
CA GLY A 62 2.74 -4.48 -16.33
C GLY A 62 3.93 -3.70 -15.78
N ALA A 63 4.06 -2.41 -16.07
CA ALA A 63 5.13 -1.57 -15.52
C ALA A 63 4.82 -1.04 -14.11
N ALA A 64 3.55 -1.11 -13.68
CA ALA A 64 3.11 -0.57 -12.40
C ALA A 64 3.88 -1.22 -11.22
N GLY A 65 4.08 -2.54 -11.26
CA GLY A 65 4.79 -3.25 -10.20
C GLY A 65 6.23 -2.77 -9.98
N ALA A 66 6.97 -2.47 -11.06
CA ALA A 66 8.35 -1.99 -10.95
C ALA A 66 8.43 -0.57 -10.37
N ILE A 67 7.51 0.31 -10.77
CA ILE A 67 7.47 1.70 -10.31
C ILE A 67 7.02 1.77 -8.84
N GLU A 68 6.03 0.96 -8.47
CA GLU A 68 5.57 0.83 -7.08
C GLU A 68 6.67 0.28 -6.17
N ALA A 69 7.42 -0.73 -6.63
CA ALA A 69 8.55 -1.27 -5.90
C ALA A 69 9.65 -0.20 -5.70
N ALA A 70 9.98 0.55 -6.75
CA ALA A 70 10.94 1.65 -6.65
C ALA A 70 10.48 2.72 -5.65
N ALA A 71 9.19 3.07 -5.65
CA ALA A 71 8.61 4.01 -4.69
C ALA A 71 8.71 3.50 -3.24
N VAL A 72 8.47 2.21 -3.01
CA VAL A 72 8.65 1.60 -1.68
C VAL A 72 10.11 1.62 -1.22
N CYS A 73 11.05 1.31 -2.11
CA CYS A 73 12.48 1.41 -1.79
C CYS A 73 12.87 2.85 -1.41
N LYS A 74 12.38 3.85 -2.15
CA LYS A 74 12.59 5.27 -1.83
C LYS A 74 11.94 5.67 -0.51
N ALA A 75 10.75 5.14 -0.19
CA ALA A 75 10.10 5.42 1.08
C ALA A 75 10.91 4.92 2.29
N ILE A 76 11.53 3.74 2.16
CA ILE A 76 12.45 3.19 3.17
C ILE A 76 13.74 4.02 3.26
N GLU A 77 14.34 4.36 2.12
CA GLU A 77 15.60 5.10 2.07
C GLU A 77 15.48 6.51 2.65
N ASP A 78 14.42 7.22 2.27
CA ASP A 78 14.25 8.63 2.60
C ASP A 78 13.45 8.84 3.90
N ASN A 79 12.82 7.78 4.45
CA ASN A 79 11.86 7.86 5.56
C ASN A 79 10.69 8.82 5.26
N VAL A 80 10.17 8.74 4.03
CA VAL A 80 9.05 9.55 3.54
C VAL A 80 8.05 8.66 2.82
N VAL A 81 6.80 8.62 3.29
CA VAL A 81 5.73 7.93 2.58
C VAL A 81 5.08 8.85 1.53
N PRO A 82 4.89 8.38 0.29
CA PRO A 82 4.24 9.18 -0.76
C PRO A 82 2.75 9.37 -0.45
N PRO A 83 2.15 10.46 -0.93
CA PRO A 83 0.72 10.70 -0.74
C PRO A 83 -0.13 9.91 -1.73
N THR A 84 -1.39 9.71 -1.34
CA THR A 84 -2.48 9.53 -2.30
C THR A 84 -3.05 10.90 -2.66
N ILE A 85 -2.69 11.44 -3.83
CA ILE A 85 -3.22 12.75 -4.28
C ILE A 85 -4.66 12.63 -4.79
N ASN A 86 -5.37 13.76 -4.83
CA ASN A 86 -6.78 13.86 -5.25
C ASN A 86 -7.76 13.12 -4.32
N LEU A 87 -7.36 12.84 -3.07
CA LEU A 87 -8.19 12.17 -2.08
C LEU A 87 -8.90 13.19 -1.17
N ASP A 88 -9.85 13.92 -1.75
CA ASP A 88 -10.57 14.99 -1.03
C ASP A 88 -11.82 14.47 -0.30
N THR A 89 -12.49 13.47 -0.89
CA THR A 89 -13.67 12.82 -0.32
C THR A 89 -13.41 11.32 -0.22
N PRO A 90 -12.80 10.84 0.88
CA PRO A 90 -12.56 9.42 1.06
C PRO A 90 -13.89 8.65 1.18
N ASP A 91 -13.93 7.47 0.59
CA ASP A 91 -15.07 6.56 0.69
C ASP A 91 -15.20 6.07 2.15
N PRO A 92 -16.39 6.13 2.79
CA PRO A 92 -16.61 5.62 4.14
C PRO A 92 -16.22 4.15 4.34
N ASP A 93 -16.27 3.34 3.27
CA ASP A 93 -15.86 1.94 3.30
C ASP A 93 -14.32 1.78 3.26
N CYS A 94 -13.59 2.84 2.90
CA CYS A 94 -12.14 2.95 2.88
C CYS A 94 -11.67 3.88 4.03
N ASP A 95 -11.63 3.34 5.24
CA ASP A 95 -11.44 4.07 6.50
C ASP A 95 -10.03 3.90 7.12
N LEU A 96 -9.02 3.60 6.29
CA LEU A 96 -7.61 3.54 6.71
C LEU A 96 -6.90 4.88 6.45
N ASP A 97 -5.69 5.02 6.97
CA ASP A 97 -4.86 6.21 6.71
C ASP A 97 -4.20 6.10 5.33
N TYR A 98 -4.83 6.69 4.31
CA TYR A 98 -4.34 6.68 2.92
C TYR A 98 -3.32 7.78 2.59
N VAL A 99 -2.77 8.47 3.60
CA VAL A 99 -1.81 9.58 3.42
C VAL A 99 -2.33 10.60 2.38
N PRO A 100 -3.46 11.28 2.66
CA PRO A 100 -4.12 12.11 1.66
C PRO A 100 -3.30 13.36 1.32
N ASN A 101 -3.12 13.61 0.02
CA ASN A 101 -2.66 14.86 -0.61
C ASN A 101 -1.24 15.36 -0.29
N GLN A 102 -0.66 15.04 0.86
CA GLN A 102 0.69 15.46 1.24
C GLN A 102 1.52 14.28 1.72
N ALA A 103 2.77 14.22 1.24
CA ALA A 103 3.74 13.24 1.72
C ALA A 103 3.95 13.40 3.22
N ARG A 104 4.36 12.32 3.89
CA ARG A 104 4.56 12.33 5.34
C ARG A 104 5.91 11.74 5.70
N ASP A 105 6.64 12.43 6.55
CA ASP A 105 7.83 11.88 7.18
C ASP A 105 7.41 10.74 8.11
N LEU A 106 7.99 9.56 7.90
CA LEU A 106 7.71 8.36 8.67
C LEU A 106 8.95 7.48 8.63
N GLU A 107 9.39 6.99 9.79
CA GLU A 107 10.45 5.98 9.82
C GLU A 107 9.92 4.67 9.22
N VAL A 108 10.44 4.26 8.06
CA VAL A 108 9.96 3.09 7.33
C VAL A 108 11.02 2.00 7.34
N ASN A 109 10.97 1.15 8.36
CA ASN A 109 11.86 -0.02 8.47
C ASN A 109 11.37 -1.23 7.66
N VAL A 110 10.05 -1.40 7.57
CA VAL A 110 9.41 -2.43 6.74
C VAL A 110 8.25 -1.82 5.99
N ALA A 111 8.20 -2.09 4.69
CA ALA A 111 7.10 -1.72 3.84
C ALA A 111 6.68 -2.86 2.91
N MET A 112 5.44 -2.78 2.42
CA MET A 112 4.87 -3.77 1.50
C MET A 112 4.32 -3.08 0.25
N SER A 113 4.60 -3.64 -0.92
CA SER A 113 3.92 -3.26 -2.18
C SER A 113 2.86 -4.29 -2.49
N ASN A 114 1.60 -3.86 -2.66
CA ASN A 114 0.52 -4.73 -3.11
C ASN A 114 0.13 -4.39 -4.55
N ASN A 115 0.17 -5.39 -5.44
CA ASN A 115 -0.20 -5.23 -6.83
C ASN A 115 -1.15 -6.37 -7.29
N SER A 116 -2.32 -6.00 -7.79
CA SER A 116 -3.35 -6.93 -8.27
C SER A 116 -3.52 -6.81 -9.80
N GLY A 117 -2.62 -7.41 -10.57
CA GLY A 117 -2.75 -7.44 -12.04
C GLY A 117 -3.89 -8.34 -12.53
N SER A 118 -4.70 -7.85 -13.48
CA SER A 118 -5.62 -8.64 -14.31
C SER A 118 -4.83 -9.53 -15.30
N GLY A 119 -4.16 -10.54 -14.74
CA GLY A 119 -3.23 -11.40 -15.46
C GLY A 119 -2.23 -12.08 -14.52
N ALA A 120 -2.74 -12.81 -13.52
CA ALA A 120 -2.06 -13.84 -12.72
C ALA A 120 -0.52 -13.76 -12.60
N GLN A 121 0.02 -12.73 -11.93
CA GLN A 121 1.30 -12.83 -11.22
C GLN A 121 1.22 -12.01 -9.92
N ARG A 122 1.05 -12.70 -8.78
CA ARG A 122 1.45 -12.14 -7.48
C ARG A 122 2.97 -12.25 -7.45
N LEU A 123 3.66 -11.13 -7.64
CA LEU A 123 5.11 -11.06 -7.46
C LEU A 123 5.41 -11.06 -5.95
N HIS A 124 5.80 -12.21 -5.42
CA HIS A 124 6.62 -12.30 -4.21
C HIS A 124 8.06 -12.41 -4.71
N SER A 125 8.82 -11.31 -4.64
CA SER A 125 10.23 -11.27 -5.01
C SER A 125 11.08 -12.02 -3.97
N PHE A 126 11.97 -12.89 -4.46
CA PHE A 126 12.90 -13.77 -3.73
C PHE A 126 13.91 -13.02 -2.85
#